data_AF-A0A196NCI0-F1
#
_entry.id   AF-A0A196NCI0-F1
#
_cell.length_a   1.000
_cell.length_b   1.000
_cell.length_c   1.000
_cell.angle_alpha   90.00
_cell.angle_beta   90.00
_cell.angle_gamma   90.00
#
_symmetry.space_group_name_H-M   'P 1'
#
loop_
_entity.id
_entity.type
_entity.pdbx_description
1 polymer ?
#
loop_
_entity_poly.entity_id
_entity_poly.type
_entity_poly.pdbx_seq_one_letter_code
_entity_poly.pdbx_strand_id
1 'polypeptide(L)'
;MSLEHHRAIAIRDYAALSRFAVRRERFLDALDWTALEDQFAREASMTDDLINDDLASLWLYIDHLGRWSADAGPDAPGPDSILRIARQPRDYTPH
;
A
#
# COMPACT_ATOMS: atom_id res chain seq x y z
N MET A 1 -9.27 19.24 1.80
CA MET A 1 -8.80 18.54 0.58
C MET A 1 -10.03 18.02 -0.17
N SER A 2 -10.04 18.05 -1.51
CA SER A 2 -11.17 17.53 -2.31
C SER A 2 -11.07 16.01 -2.50
N LEU A 3 -12.19 15.34 -2.81
CA LEU A 3 -12.21 13.90 -3.12
C LEU A 3 -11.18 13.53 -4.19
N GLU A 4 -11.13 14.30 -5.28
CA GLU A 4 -10.19 14.08 -6.37
C GLU A 4 -8.73 14.18 -5.90
N HIS A 5 -8.44 15.10 -4.97
CA HIS A 5 -7.12 15.22 -4.38
C HIS A 5 -6.76 13.98 -3.52
N HIS A 6 -7.69 13.46 -2.71
CA HIS A 6 -7.48 12.21 -1.97
C HIS A 6 -7.24 11.02 -2.90
N ARG A 7 -8.00 10.94 -4.00
CA ARG A 7 -7.87 9.86 -4.99
C ARG A 7 -6.55 9.92 -5.74
N ALA A 8 -6.13 11.12 -6.15
CA ALA A 8 -4.84 11.33 -6.81
C ALA A 8 -3.66 10.94 -5.91
N ILE A 9 -3.71 11.27 -4.62
CA ILE A 9 -2.70 10.83 -3.63
C ILE A 9 -2.70 9.31 -3.51
N ALA A 10 -3.86 8.69 -3.29
CA ALA A 10 -3.94 7.23 -3.12
C ALA A 10 -3.43 6.47 -4.36
N ILE A 11 -3.76 6.91 -5.57
CA ILE A 11 -3.24 6.34 -6.82
C ILE A 11 -1.72 6.47 -6.91
N ARG A 12 -1.18 7.65 -6.55
CA ARG A 12 0.27 7.89 -6.53
C ARG A 12 0.96 6.94 -5.56
N ASP A 13 0.42 6.79 -4.35
CA ASP A 13 1.01 5.96 -3.29
C ASP A 13 0.94 4.47 -3.66
N TYR A 14 -0.20 4.00 -4.18
CA TYR A 14 -0.35 2.64 -4.70
C TYR A 14 0.67 2.34 -5.81
N ALA A 15 0.83 3.26 -6.77
CA ALA A 15 1.80 3.09 -7.85
C ALA A 15 3.24 3.10 -7.34
N ALA A 16 3.55 3.90 -6.31
CA ALA A 16 4.86 3.93 -5.70
C ALA A 16 5.18 2.62 -4.95
N LEU A 17 4.26 2.13 -4.13
CA LEU A 17 4.41 0.87 -3.40
C LEU A 17 4.49 -0.33 -4.36
N SER A 18 3.67 -0.35 -5.41
CA SER A 18 3.72 -1.41 -6.44
C SER A 18 5.08 -1.47 -7.12
N ARG A 19 5.67 -0.31 -7.48
CA ARG A 19 7.03 -0.26 -8.05
C ARG A 19 8.09 -0.70 -7.05
N PHE A 20 7.91 -0.41 -5.76
CA PHE A 20 8.82 -0.87 -4.72
C PHE A 20 8.76 -2.40 -4.57
N ALA A 21 7.55 -2.98 -4.49
CA ALA A 21 7.34 -4.42 -4.42
C ALA A 21 8.05 -5.16 -5.56
N VAL A 22 7.87 -4.71 -6.81
CA VAL A 22 8.53 -5.31 -7.98
C VAL A 22 10.06 -5.19 -7.92
N ARG A 23 10.60 -4.06 -7.43
CA ARG A 23 12.06 -3.93 -7.27
C ARG A 23 12.58 -4.85 -6.18
N ARG A 24 11.83 -5.02 -5.09
CA ARG A 24 12.17 -5.88 -3.96
C ARG A 24 12.16 -7.35 -4.39
N GLU A 25 11.11 -7.81 -5.07
CA GLU A 25 11.02 -9.17 -5.64
C GLU A 25 12.26 -9.49 -6.49
N ARG A 26 12.60 -8.61 -7.44
CA ARG A 26 13.80 -8.79 -8.29
C ARG A 26 15.11 -8.81 -7.50
N PHE A 27 15.20 -8.02 -6.43
CA PHE A 27 16.36 -8.00 -5.57
C PHE A 27 16.50 -9.32 -4.80
N LEU A 28 15.41 -9.78 -4.20
CA LEU A 28 15.34 -11.03 -3.43
C LEU A 28 15.60 -12.26 -4.32
N ASP A 29 15.07 -12.28 -5.54
CA ASP A 29 15.33 -13.34 -6.53
C ASP A 29 16.81 -13.46 -6.90
N ALA A 30 17.58 -12.37 -6.81
CA ALA A 30 18.99 -12.34 -7.15
C ALA A 30 19.91 -12.74 -5.98
N LEU A 31 19.38 -12.94 -4.77
CA LEU A 31 20.16 -13.30 -3.60
C LEU A 31 20.52 -14.80 -3.60
N ASP A 32 21.73 -15.10 -3.14
CA ASP A 32 22.08 -16.45 -2.72
C ASP A 32 21.48 -16.72 -1.34
N TRP A 33 20.26 -17.27 -1.33
CA TRP A 33 19.53 -17.61 -0.12
C TRP A 33 20.27 -18.59 0.80
N THR A 34 21.16 -19.42 0.24
CA THR A 34 21.91 -20.40 1.03
C THR A 34 23.00 -19.77 1.90
N ALA A 35 23.40 -18.54 1.56
CA ALA A 35 24.39 -17.76 2.28
C ALA A 35 23.78 -16.80 3.32
N LEU A 36 22.45 -16.75 3.43
CA LEU A 36 21.73 -15.83 4.32
C LEU A 36 21.24 -16.54 5.58
N GLU A 37 21.07 -15.78 6.66
CA GLU A 37 20.50 -16.30 7.90
C GLU A 37 19.01 -16.60 7.74
N ASP A 38 18.53 -17.68 8.37
CA ASP A 38 17.10 -18.02 8.42
C ASP A 38 16.22 -16.85 8.91
N GLN A 39 16.77 -16.03 9.82
CA GLN A 39 16.06 -14.86 10.34
C GLN A 39 15.77 -13.85 9.23
N PHE A 40 16.74 -13.58 8.36
CA PHE A 40 16.56 -12.70 7.21
C PHE A 40 15.47 -13.22 6.28
N ALA A 41 15.43 -14.53 6.01
CA ALA A 41 14.40 -15.12 5.15
C ALA A 41 12.99 -14.97 5.75
N ARG A 42 12.84 -15.14 7.07
CA ARG A 42 11.55 -14.91 7.75
C ARG A 42 11.13 -13.45 7.71
N GLU A 43 12.04 -12.53 8.02
CA GLU A 43 11.76 -11.09 7.98
C GLU A 43 11.42 -10.63 6.57
N ALA A 44 12.11 -11.18 5.56
CA ALA A 44 11.83 -10.87 4.17
C ALA A 44 10.41 -11.29 3.77
N SER A 45 9.99 -12.50 4.16
CA SER A 45 8.62 -13.00 3.95
C SER A 45 7.57 -12.17 4.68
N MET A 46 7.78 -11.85 5.96
CA MET A 46 6.84 -11.02 6.73
C MET A 46 6.70 -9.62 6.14
N THR A 47 7.80 -9.07 5.62
CA THR A 47 7.77 -7.77 4.93
C THR A 47 6.94 -7.84 3.65
N ASP A 48 7.03 -8.94 2.89
CA ASP A 48 6.23 -9.12 1.66
C ASP A 48 4.74 -9.23 1.98
N ASP A 49 4.36 -9.91 3.06
CA ASP A 49 2.97 -9.96 3.54
C ASP A 49 2.45 -8.56 3.90
N LEU A 50 3.24 -7.76 4.62
CA LEU A 50 2.88 -6.38 4.99
C LEU A 50 2.69 -5.49 3.75
N ILE A 51 3.58 -5.62 2.75
CA ILE A 51 3.48 -4.87 1.49
C ILE A 51 2.19 -5.25 0.74
N ASN A 52 1.85 -6.54 0.70
CA ASN A 52 0.64 -7.02 0.05
C ASN A 52 -0.64 -6.50 0.74
N ASP A 53 -0.67 -6.50 2.07
CA ASP A 53 -1.77 -5.93 2.86
C ASP A 53 -1.93 -4.43 2.61
N ASP A 54 -0.83 -3.69 2.54
CA ASP A 54 -0.85 -2.24 2.30
C ASP A 54 -1.28 -1.91 0.84
N LEU A 55 -0.86 -2.71 -0.14
CA LEU A 55 -1.34 -2.63 -1.53
C LEU A 55 -2.84 -2.90 -1.63
N ALA A 56 -3.32 -3.95 -0.97
CA ALA A 56 -4.75 -4.29 -0.93
C ALA A 56 -5.56 -3.17 -0.28
N SER A 57 -5.07 -2.62 0.84
CA SER A 57 -5.71 -1.52 1.56
C SER A 57 -5.79 -0.25 0.71
N LEU A 58 -4.70 0.11 0.02
CA LEU A 58 -4.68 1.25 -0.90
C LEU A 58 -5.62 1.05 -2.08
N TRP A 59 -5.68 -0.16 -2.65
CA TRP A 59 -6.60 -0.48 -3.74
C TRP A 59 -8.06 -0.34 -3.31
N LEU A 60 -8.43 -0.91 -2.16
CA LEU A 60 -9.78 -0.80 -1.60
C LEU A 60 -10.15 0.66 -1.30
N TYR A 61 -9.19 1.47 -0.86
CA TYR A 61 -9.41 2.89 -0.64
C TYR A 61 -9.62 3.66 -1.95
N ILE A 62 -8.84 3.38 -3.00
CA ILE A 62 -9.03 3.98 -4.35
C ILE A 62 -10.42 3.61 -4.90
N ASP A 63 -10.81 2.34 -4.80
CA ASP A 63 -12.11 1.85 -5.23
C ASP A 63 -13.25 2.51 -4.44
N HIS A 64 -13.12 2.61 -3.10
CA HIS A 64 -14.07 3.32 -2.26
C HIS A 64 -14.24 4.79 -2.67
N LEU A 65 -13.15 5.52 -2.90
CA LEU A 65 -13.21 6.91 -3.39
C LEU A 65 -13.85 7.00 -4.78
N GLY A 66 -13.61 6.01 -5.64
CA GLY A 66 -14.23 5.91 -6.97
C GLY A 66 -15.75 5.73 -6.89
N ARG A 67 -16.22 4.81 -6.04
CA ARG A 67 -17.66 4.59 -5.79
C ARG A 67 -18.31 5.80 -5.14
N TRP A 68 -17.67 6.41 -4.14
CA TRP A 68 -18.17 7.64 -3.52
C TRP A 68 -18.30 8.77 -4.56
N SER A 69 -17.34 8.91 -5.48
CA SER A 69 -17.46 9.89 -6.57
C SER A 69 -18.65 9.63 -7.52
N ALA A 70 -19.06 8.38 -7.68
CA ALA A 70 -20.17 7.98 -8.55
C ALA A 70 -21.53 8.10 -7.85
N ASP A 71 -21.58 7.82 -6.54
CA ASP A 71 -22.80 7.74 -5.74
C ASP A 71 -23.11 9.03 -4.94
N ALA A 72 -22.13 9.93 -4.76
CA ALA A 72 -22.32 11.15 -4.00
C ALA A 72 -23.12 12.20 -4.79
N GLY A 73 -24.36 12.45 -4.35
CA GLY A 73 -25.00 13.74 -4.53
C GLY A 73 -24.23 14.84 -3.76
N PRO A 74 -24.51 16.13 -4.02
CA PRO A 74 -23.73 17.27 -3.50
C PRO A 74 -23.60 17.36 -1.97
N ASP A 75 -24.43 16.62 -1.22
CA ASP A 75 -24.52 16.67 0.25
C ASP A 75 -24.04 15.40 0.98
N ALA A 76 -23.31 14.48 0.31
CA ALA A 76 -22.82 13.27 0.97
C ALA A 76 -21.76 13.60 2.06
N PRO A 77 -21.84 13.00 3.27
CA PRO A 77 -20.84 13.21 4.32
C PRO A 77 -19.44 12.77 3.84
N GLY A 78 -18.43 13.55 4.19
CA GLY A 78 -17.06 13.41 3.69
C GLY A 78 -16.38 12.08 4.08
N PRO A 79 -15.35 11.65 3.33
CA PRO A 79 -14.72 10.32 3.44
C PRO A 79 -13.91 10.06 4.73
N ASP A 80 -14.01 10.92 5.74
CA ASP A 80 -13.21 10.85 6.98
C ASP A 80 -13.56 9.66 7.90
N SER A 81 -14.63 8.92 7.62
CA SER A 81 -15.07 7.80 8.46
C SER A 81 -14.29 6.49 8.25
N ILE A 82 -13.40 6.40 7.26
CA ILE A 82 -12.55 5.19 7.00
C ILE A 82 -11.04 5.48 7.18
N LEU A 83 -10.65 6.73 7.43
CA LEU A 83 -9.25 7.18 7.41
C LEU A 83 -8.41 6.83 8.65
N ARG A 84 -8.75 5.79 9.41
CA ARG A 84 -7.88 5.29 10.50
C ARG A 84 -6.93 4.16 10.09
N ILE A 85 -7.12 3.55 8.92
CA ILE A 85 -6.34 2.37 8.49
C ILE A 85 -5.22 2.72 7.50
N ALA A 86 -5.35 3.80 6.71
CA ALA A 86 -4.45 4.03 5.56
C ALA A 86 -3.30 5.03 5.77
N ARG A 87 -3.11 5.62 6.96
CA ARG A 87 -2.37 6.89 7.08
C ARG A 87 -0.98 6.85 7.71
N GLN A 88 -0.36 5.69 7.88
CA GLN A 88 1.07 5.64 8.16
C GLN A 88 1.76 4.70 7.16
N PRO A 89 2.62 5.23 6.25
CA PRO A 89 3.54 4.36 5.53
C PRO A 89 4.38 3.64 6.59
N ARG A 90 4.30 2.32 6.60
CA ARG A 90 5.17 1.51 7.46
C ARG A 90 6.60 1.66 6.94
N ASP A 91 7.54 1.74 7.86
CA ASP A 91 8.95 1.66 7.48
C ASP A 91 9.24 0.20 7.12
N TYR A 92 9.60 -0.05 5.86
CA TYR A 92 9.99 -1.37 5.38
C TYR A 92 11.51 -1.56 5.42
N THR A 93 12.25 -0.70 6.13
CA THR A 93 13.68 -0.85 6.33
C THR A 93 13.93 -2.07 7.23
N PRO A 94 14.72 -3.07 6.79
CA PRO A 94 15.14 -4.18 7.64
C PRO A 94 15.95 -3.65 8.84
N HIS A 95 15.73 -4.18 10.04
CA HIS A 95 16.47 -3.84 11.27
C HIS A 95 17.71 -4.70 11.45
#